data_AF-A0A5K0WEI4-F1
#
_entry.id   AF-A0A5K0WEI4-F1
#
_cell.length_a   1.000
_cell.length_b   1.000
_cell.length_c   1.000
_cell.angle_alpha   90.00
_cell.angle_beta   90.00
_cell.angle_gamma   90.00
#
_symmetry.space_group_name_H-M   'P 1'
#
loop_
_entity.id
_entity.type
_entity.pdbx_description
1 polymer ?
#
loop_
_entity_poly.entity_id
_entity_poly.type
_entity_poly.pdbx_seq_one_letter_code
_entity_poly.pdbx_strand_id
1 'polypeptide(L)' 'ATLAPPAAGKMLKGLIMCYTVVMVTFYSTAITGYWAFGNKASSNILKSLMPDDGPSFAPTWLLGLAVVFVLLQLFAIGM' A
#
# COMPACT_ATOMS: atom_id res chain seq x y z
N ALA A 1 -39.45 -21.96 15.38
CA ALA A 1 -38.04 -21.71 15.79
C ALA A 1 -37.17 -22.15 14.61
N THR A 2 -36.37 -21.33 13.93
CA THR A 2 -35.51 -20.26 14.45
C THR A 2 -35.12 -19.29 13.32
N LEU A 3 -35.56 -18.03 13.43
CA LEU A 3 -35.12 -16.88 12.65
C LEU A 3 -33.93 -16.21 13.36
N ALA A 4 -32.75 -16.82 13.27
CA ALA A 4 -31.52 -16.16 13.69
C ALA A 4 -30.42 -16.55 12.70
N PRO A 5 -30.01 -15.67 11.77
CA PRO A 5 -28.89 -15.94 10.87
C PRO A 5 -27.64 -16.18 11.71
N PRO A 6 -27.13 -17.42 11.80
CA PRO A 6 -26.10 -17.78 12.77
C PRO A 6 -24.73 -17.48 12.18
N ALA A 7 -24.43 -16.22 11.87
CA ALA A 7 -23.09 -15.79 11.42
C ALA A 7 -22.91 -14.27 11.27
N ALA A 8 -23.99 -13.50 11.04
CA ALA A 8 -23.87 -12.12 10.54
C ALA A 8 -23.12 -11.17 11.48
N GLY A 9 -23.35 -11.24 12.80
CA GLY A 9 -22.73 -10.31 13.76
C GLY A 9 -21.24 -10.56 14.03
N LYS A 10 -20.80 -11.83 14.09
CA LYS A 10 -19.38 -12.18 14.34
C LYS A 10 -18.53 -12.02 13.09
N MET A 11 -19.08 -12.33 11.90
CA MET A 11 -18.37 -12.16 10.62
C MET A 11 -18.23 -10.69 10.22
N LEU A 12 -19.23 -9.85 10.49
CA LEU A 12 -19.15 -8.40 10.22
C LEU A 12 -18.05 -7.72 11.06
N LYS A 13 -17.85 -8.14 12.32
CA LYS A 13 -16.75 -7.61 13.15
C LYS A 13 -15.37 -7.93 12.55
N GLY A 14 -15.17 -9.13 12.02
CA GLY A 14 -13.93 -9.51 11.34
C GLY A 14 -13.71 -8.71 10.05
N LEU A 15 -14.78 -8.51 9.28
CA LEU A 15 -14.74 -7.67 8.07
C LEU A 15 -14.37 -6.23 8.40
N ILE A 16 -15.04 -5.62 9.39
CA ILE A 16 -14.75 -4.26 9.85
C ILE A 16 -13.31 -4.17 10.32
N MET A 17 -12.84 -5.10 11.16
CA MET A 17 -11.45 -5.12 11.62
C MET A 17 -10.47 -5.16 10.44
N CYS A 18 -10.71 -6.01 9.45
CA CYS A 18 -9.85 -6.12 8.27
C CYS A 18 -9.79 -4.79 7.49
N TYR A 19 -10.94 -4.18 7.20
CA TYR A 19 -10.99 -2.87 6.54
C TYR A 19 -10.34 -1.76 7.37
N THR A 20 -10.48 -1.80 8.69
CA THR A 20 -9.88 -0.79 9.57
C THR A 20 -8.35 -0.86 9.52
N VAL A 21 -7.78 -2.08 9.58
CA VAL A 21 -6.33 -2.29 9.48
C VAL A 21 -5.80 -1.85 8.11
N VAL A 22 -6.50 -2.20 7.03
CA VAL A 22 -6.15 -1.75 5.68
C VAL A 22 -6.16 -0.23 5.62
N MET A 23 -7.24 0.41 6.07
CA MET A 23 -7.35 1.87 6.06
C MET A 23 -6.21 2.52 6.83
N VAL A 24 -5.94 2.11 8.08
CA VAL A 24 -4.86 2.68 8.90
C VAL A 24 -3.50 2.54 8.20
N THR A 25 -3.22 1.39 7.61
CA THR A 25 -1.94 1.12 6.94
C THR A 25 -1.75 1.99 5.69
N PHE A 26 -2.76 2.04 4.82
CA PHE A 26 -2.70 2.82 3.59
C PHE A 26 -2.71 4.33 3.88
N TYR A 27 -3.56 4.80 4.80
CA TYR A 27 -3.62 6.22 5.15
C TYR A 27 -2.33 6.70 5.81
N SER A 28 -1.77 5.91 6.74
CA SER A 28 -0.49 6.27 7.37
C SER A 28 0.62 6.39 6.33
N THR A 29 0.71 5.43 5.42
CA THR A 29 1.69 5.44 4.33
C THR A 29 1.48 6.64 3.40
N ALA A 30 0.23 6.96 3.06
CA ALA A 30 -0.11 8.11 2.20
C ALA A 30 0.24 9.46 2.87
N ILE A 31 -0.04 9.62 4.16
CA ILE A 31 0.30 10.84 4.92
C ILE A 31 1.83 11.02 4.95
N THR A 32 2.59 9.97 5.26
CA THR A 32 4.06 10.03 5.26
C THR A 32 4.63 10.30 3.86
N GLY A 33 4.06 9.66 2.82
CA GLY A 33 4.46 9.91 1.44
C GLY A 33 4.16 11.34 0.97
N TYR A 34 3.01 11.89 1.38
CA TYR A 34 2.66 13.28 1.11
C TYR A 34 3.58 14.26 1.86
N TRP A 35 3.99 13.95 3.10
CA TRP A 35 5.00 14.74 3.80
C TRP A 35 6.39 14.67 3.14
N ALA A 36 6.78 13.50 2.61
CA ALA A 36 8.10 13.28 2.02
C ALA A 36 8.25 13.88 0.60
N PHE A 37 7.22 13.81 -0.24
CA PHE A 37 7.27 14.25 -1.64
C PHE A 37 6.37 15.45 -1.95
N GLY A 38 5.35 15.71 -1.13
CA GLY A 38 4.41 16.81 -1.29
C GLY A 38 3.83 16.92 -2.69
N ASN A 39 3.78 18.14 -3.22
CA ASN A 39 3.28 18.46 -4.55
C ASN A 39 4.24 18.06 -5.69
N LYS A 40 5.40 17.47 -5.38
CA LYS A 40 6.35 16.95 -6.38
C LYS A 40 6.25 15.43 -6.54
N ALA A 41 5.28 14.78 -5.89
CA ALA A 41 5.03 13.36 -6.08
C ALA A 41 4.62 13.08 -7.54
N SER A 42 5.47 12.33 -8.25
CA SER A 42 5.15 11.76 -9.56
C SER A 42 4.13 10.63 -9.42
N SER A 43 3.42 10.32 -10.52
CA SER A 43 2.40 9.25 -10.59
C SER A 43 2.92 7.88 -10.12
N ASN A 44 4.23 7.65 -10.20
CA ASN A 44 4.88 6.49 -9.64
C ASN A 44 5.87 6.92 -8.54
N ILE A 45 5.70 6.41 -7.33
CA ILE A 45 6.51 6.82 -6.17
C ILE A 45 8.00 6.46 -6.36
N LEU A 46 8.29 5.39 -7.11
CA LEU A 46 9.66 5.00 -7.44
C LEU A 46 10.36 6.01 -8.37
N LYS A 47 9.61 6.64 -9.28
CA LYS A 47 10.10 7.74 -10.13
C LYS A 47 10.39 8.99 -9.29
N SER A 48 9.57 9.26 -8.27
CA SER A 48 9.82 10.35 -7.32
C SER A 48 11.08 10.13 -6.47
N LEU A 49 11.42 8.86 -6.18
CA LEU A 49 12.60 8.47 -5.41
C LEU A 49 13.89 8.46 -6.24
N MET A 50 13.80 8.26 -7.56
CA MET A 50 14.91 8.29 -8.51
C MET A 50 14.61 9.27 -9.66
N PRO A 51 14.81 10.59 -9.45
CA PRO A 51 14.66 11.59 -10.50
C PRO A 51 15.65 11.36 -11.66
N ASP A 52 15.23 11.61 -12.91
CA ASP A 52 16.11 11.50 -14.09
C ASP A 52 17.24 12.57 -14.09
N ASP A 53 17.01 13.70 -13.41
CA ASP A 53 17.96 14.80 -13.24
C ASP A 53 18.27 15.01 -11.73
N GLY A 54 19.23 14.27 -11.19
CA GLY A 54 19.76 14.52 -9.84
C GLY A 54 20.20 13.28 -9.04
N PRO A 55 20.75 13.48 -7.83
CA PRO A 55 21.11 12.38 -6.95
C PRO A 55 19.84 11.69 -6.43
N SER A 56 19.81 10.36 -6.52
CA SER A 56 18.70 9.53 -6.03
C SER A 56 18.49 9.75 -4.52
N PHE A 57 17.25 9.99 -4.11
CA PHE A 57 16.90 10.21 -2.70
C PHE A 57 17.01 8.94 -1.85
N ALA A 58 17.15 7.77 -2.49
CA ALA A 58 17.39 6.48 -1.87
C ALA A 58 18.50 5.70 -2.62
N PRO A 59 19.24 4.81 -1.94
CA PRO A 59 20.27 3.99 -2.59
C PRO A 59 19.66 3.12 -3.70
N THR A 60 20.29 3.11 -4.87
CA THR A 60 19.78 2.46 -6.09
C THR A 60 19.46 0.98 -5.90
N TRP A 61 20.20 0.27 -5.04
CA TRP A 61 19.92 -1.13 -4.72
C TRP A 61 18.56 -1.32 -4.01
N LEU A 62 18.18 -0.41 -3.10
CA LEU A 62 16.91 -0.46 -2.39
C LEU A 62 15.73 -0.20 -3.34
N LEU A 63 15.89 0.77 -4.25
CA LEU A 63 14.93 1.03 -5.33
C LEU A 63 14.76 -0.19 -6.24
N GLY A 64 15.87 -0.80 -6.68
CA GLY A 64 15.83 -2.00 -7.51
C GLY A 64 15.12 -3.17 -6.82
N LEU A 65 15.41 -3.39 -5.54
CA LEU A 65 14.73 -4.39 -4.72
C LEU A 65 13.23 -4.11 -4.57
N ALA A 66 12.83 -2.85 -4.38
CA ALA A 66 11.42 -2.46 -4.32
C ALA A 66 10.68 -2.76 -5.65
N VAL A 67 11.29 -2.48 -6.81
CA VAL A 67 10.72 -2.85 -8.13
C VAL A 67 10.49 -4.35 -8.23
N VAL A 68 11.50 -5.17 -7.86
CA VAL A 68 11.41 -6.63 -7.94
C VAL A 68 10.27 -7.16 -7.06
N PHE A 69 10.12 -6.63 -5.84
CA PHE A 69 9.01 -7.02 -4.96
C PHE A 69 7.64 -6.64 -5.52
N VAL A 70 7.50 -5.47 -6.15
CA VAL A 70 6.24 -5.06 -6.77
C VAL A 70 5.89 -5.98 -7.94
N LEU A 71 6.87 -6.30 -8.80
CA LEU A 71 6.66 -7.24 -9.91
C LEU A 71 6.24 -8.63 -9.42
N LEU A 72 6.88 -9.12 -8.35
CA LEU A 72 6.55 -10.41 -7.75
C LEU A 72 5.14 -10.41 -7.13
N GLN A 73 4.74 -9.34 -6.45
CA GLN A 73 3.37 -9.20 -5.93
C GLN A 73 2.33 -9.17 -7.05
N LEU A 74 2.58 -8.41 -8.13
CA LEU A 74 1.67 -8.35 -9.28
C LEU A 74 1.52 -9.72 -9.95
N PHE A 75 2.61 -10.48 -10.08
CA PHE A 75 2.59 -11.84 -10.60
C PHE A 75 1.78 -12.79 -9.69
N ALA A 76 1.90 -12.65 -8.37
CA ALA A 76 1.16 -13.47 -7.41
C ALA A 76 -0.35 -13.18 -7.37
N ILE A 77 -0.78 -11.97 -7.72
CA ILE A 77 -2.21 -11.58 -7.76
C ILE A 77 -2.83 -11.84 -9.14
N GLY A 78 -2.02 -11.72 -10.21
CA GLY A 78 -2.49 -11.75 -11.60
C GLY A 78 -2.51 -13.13 -12.28
N MET A 79 -1.89 -14.16 -11.69
CA MET A 79 -2.02 -15.57 -12.13
C MET A 79 -3.03 -16.32 -11.28
#